data_AF-A0A3P1CQ72-F1
#
_entry.id   AF-A0A3P1CQ72-F1
#
_cell.length_a   1.000
_cell.length_b   1.000
_cell.length_c   1.000
_cell.angle_alpha   90.00
_cell.angle_beta   90.00
_cell.angle_gamma   90.00
#
_symmetry.space_group_name_H-M   'P 1'
#
loop_
_entity.id
_entity.type
_entity.pdbx_description
1 polymer ?
#
loop_
_entity_poly.entity_id
_entity_poly.type
_entity_poly.pdbx_seq_one_letter_code
_entity_poly.pdbx_strand_id
1 'polypeptide(L)'
;MKILEAISYLGPIRSGGSTKPWLVQVNDQGKITPYVVKLFTEKQTQQLHPVAKEAFGNVLAQEFDLNVPEFALVKFGDAFIHDLPEREALRLNEIPDGLKFGSVEIPNAPIVDVRQQRSLLKSYQIGSIFAFDNLIWNLDRGGARNKPNLLIDDDTLILIDHEQIFPFANDTLSSDDYVMPSFERSAWFYPYYNHLFYPLLERMPAADKAGAFETFQYFLENLSLNALDAAASDLTYAGIEIGNYAVIREHLSQTKARAGAFCKFLTTLIA
;
A
#
# COMPACT_ATOMS: atom_id res chain seq x y z
N MET A 1 -16.67 0.54 0.59
CA MET A 1 -15.68 0.74 1.67
C MET A 1 -16.43 1.11 2.95
N LYS A 2 -16.07 0.54 4.11
CA LYS A 2 -16.77 0.86 5.37
C LYS A 2 -16.31 2.21 5.92
N ILE A 3 -17.22 2.95 6.53
CA ILE A 3 -16.93 4.09 7.41
C ILE A 3 -17.27 3.66 8.84
N LEU A 4 -16.29 3.72 9.74
CA LEU A 4 -16.40 3.30 11.13
C LEU A 4 -16.18 4.48 12.07
N GLU A 5 -16.94 4.51 13.16
CA GLU A 5 -16.81 5.55 14.19
C GLU A 5 -15.72 5.14 15.20
N ALA A 6 -14.81 6.07 15.48
CA ALA A 6 -13.83 5.92 16.56
C ALA A 6 -14.52 6.05 17.93
N ILE A 7 -14.15 5.15 18.85
CA ILE A 7 -14.75 5.04 20.18
C ILE A 7 -13.77 5.50 21.26
N SER A 8 -12.53 5.01 21.23
CA SER A 8 -11.54 5.36 22.25
C SER A 8 -10.12 5.35 21.70
N TYR A 9 -9.29 6.25 22.22
CA TYR A 9 -7.87 6.32 21.90
C TYR A 9 -7.08 5.41 22.84
N LEU A 10 -6.33 4.45 22.30
CA LEU A 10 -5.52 3.53 23.10
C LEU A 10 -4.07 4.01 23.27
N GLY A 11 -3.55 4.78 22.31
CA GLY A 11 -2.19 5.30 22.37
C GLY A 11 -1.57 5.52 20.99
N PRO A 12 -0.37 6.14 20.93
CA PRO A 12 0.34 6.29 19.69
C PRO A 12 1.19 5.04 19.42
N ILE A 13 1.30 4.64 18.16
CA ILE A 13 2.27 3.63 17.74
C ILE A 13 3.62 4.32 17.63
N ARG A 14 4.50 4.03 18.58
CA ARG A 14 5.79 4.73 18.75
C ARG A 14 6.93 4.08 17.95
N SER A 15 6.78 2.83 17.54
CA SER A 15 7.76 2.08 16.75
C SER A 15 7.40 2.12 15.27
N GLY A 16 8.28 2.70 14.45
CA GLY A 16 8.14 2.71 12.98
C GLY A 16 7.20 3.80 12.43
N GLY A 17 7.42 4.18 11.17
CA GLY A 17 6.52 5.07 10.41
C GLY A 17 6.77 6.58 10.55
N SER A 18 6.57 7.33 9.47
CA SER A 18 6.64 8.81 9.46
C SER A 18 5.36 9.47 9.98
N THR A 19 4.24 8.76 9.90
CA THR A 19 2.89 9.26 10.20
C THR A 19 2.50 9.14 11.67
N LYS A 20 3.34 8.50 12.51
CA LYS A 20 3.10 8.27 13.95
C LYS A 20 1.63 7.86 14.21
N PRO A 21 1.17 6.73 13.64
CA PRO A 21 -0.24 6.38 13.65
C PRO A 21 -0.75 6.17 15.08
N TRP A 22 -2.06 6.21 15.22
CA TRP A 22 -2.74 5.98 16.49
C TRP A 22 -3.35 4.57 16.52
N LEU A 23 -3.36 3.97 17.70
CA LEU A 23 -4.17 2.80 17.98
C LEU A 23 -5.51 3.27 18.54
N VAL A 24 -6.60 2.95 17.87
CA VAL A 24 -7.95 3.45 18.13
C VAL A 24 -8.92 2.28 18.18
N GLN A 25 -9.78 2.21 19.20
CA GLN A 25 -10.92 1.30 19.16
C GLN A 25 -11.99 1.87 18.25
N VAL A 26 -12.45 1.08 17.28
CA VAL A 26 -13.58 1.42 16.41
C VAL A 26 -14.73 0.46 16.62
N ASN A 27 -15.94 0.92 16.34
CA ASN A 27 -17.15 0.10 16.40
C ASN A 27 -17.58 -0.34 15.00
N ASP A 28 -17.45 -1.64 14.71
CA ASP A 28 -18.03 -2.26 13.52
C ASP A 28 -19.24 -3.09 13.92
N GLN A 29 -20.45 -2.53 13.76
CA GLN A 29 -21.73 -3.21 14.02
C GLN A 29 -21.83 -3.87 15.41
N GLY A 30 -21.30 -3.22 16.44
CA GLY A 30 -21.28 -3.70 17.82
C GLY A 30 -20.00 -4.46 18.21
N LYS A 31 -19.12 -4.77 17.24
CA LYS A 31 -17.80 -5.35 17.51
C LYS A 31 -16.77 -4.23 17.69
N ILE A 32 -16.23 -4.13 18.90
CA ILE A 32 -15.13 -3.21 19.21
C ILE A 32 -13.81 -3.85 18.81
N THR A 33 -13.10 -3.25 17.85
CA THR A 33 -11.84 -3.78 17.30
C THR A 33 -10.76 -2.69 17.30
N PRO A 34 -9.51 -2.98 17.70
CA PRO A 34 -8.42 -2.03 17.58
C PRO A 34 -8.00 -1.85 16.12
N TYR A 35 -7.88 -0.60 15.70
CA TYR A 35 -7.42 -0.20 14.38
C TYR A 35 -6.17 0.68 14.52
N VAL A 36 -5.21 0.45 13.62
CA VAL A 36 -4.11 1.38 13.34
C VAL A 36 -4.64 2.47 12.42
N VAL A 37 -4.78 3.69 12.94
CA VAL A 37 -5.30 4.85 12.23
C VAL A 37 -4.16 5.78 11.84
N LYS A 38 -4.01 6.04 10.54
CA LYS A 38 -2.97 6.92 10.01
C LYS A 38 -3.42 8.38 10.04
N LEU A 39 -2.52 9.23 10.49
CA LEU A 39 -2.70 10.68 10.56
C LEU A 39 -1.76 11.34 9.56
N PHE A 40 -2.35 11.92 8.52
CA PHE A 40 -1.64 12.64 7.47
C PHE A 40 -1.81 14.13 7.66
N THR A 41 -0.72 14.89 7.54
CA THR A 41 -0.81 16.35 7.60
C THR A 41 -1.50 16.90 6.36
N GLU A 42 -1.92 18.16 6.42
CA GLU A 42 -2.53 18.86 5.29
C GLU A 42 -1.63 18.83 4.06
N LYS A 43 -0.35 19.14 4.25
CA LYS A 43 0.67 19.10 3.19
C LYS A 43 0.77 17.73 2.53
N GLN A 44 0.73 16.64 3.32
CA GLN A 44 0.78 15.30 2.75
C GLN A 44 -0.49 14.98 1.97
N THR A 45 -1.64 15.39 2.49
CA THR A 45 -2.96 15.11 1.89
C THR A 45 -3.09 15.76 0.52
N GLN A 46 -2.78 17.06 0.43
CA GLN A 46 -2.88 17.83 -0.81
C GLN A 46 -1.88 17.44 -1.90
N GLN A 47 -0.73 16.85 -1.53
CA GLN A 47 0.35 16.57 -2.48
C GLN A 47 0.43 15.11 -2.91
N LEU A 48 -0.01 14.18 -2.05
CA LEU A 48 0.29 12.76 -2.22
C LEU A 48 -0.95 11.87 -2.20
N HIS A 49 -2.13 12.38 -1.84
CA HIS A 49 -3.38 11.62 -1.72
C HIS A 49 -3.23 10.32 -0.91
N PRO A 50 -2.58 10.36 0.28
CA PRO A 50 -2.11 9.15 0.95
C PRO A 50 -3.25 8.27 1.45
N VAL A 51 -4.41 8.84 1.83
CA VAL A 51 -5.60 8.07 2.22
C VAL A 51 -6.12 7.24 1.04
N ALA A 52 -6.24 7.86 -0.13
CA ALA A 52 -6.67 7.16 -1.34
C ALA A 52 -5.67 6.07 -1.75
N LYS A 53 -4.37 6.38 -1.69
CA LYS A 53 -3.31 5.42 -2.00
C LYS A 53 -3.25 4.23 -1.06
N GLU A 54 -3.46 4.44 0.24
CA GLU A 54 -3.60 3.34 1.18
C GLU A 54 -4.76 2.41 0.79
N ALA A 55 -5.93 2.98 0.52
CA ALA A 55 -7.09 2.21 0.08
C ALA A 55 -6.82 1.48 -1.25
N PHE A 56 -6.29 2.17 -2.26
CA PHE A 56 -5.96 1.57 -3.56
C PHE A 56 -4.92 0.46 -3.45
N GLY A 57 -3.87 0.66 -2.66
CA GLY A 57 -2.85 -0.36 -2.43
C GLY A 57 -3.42 -1.60 -1.76
N ASN A 58 -4.30 -1.43 -0.76
CA ASN A 58 -4.97 -2.56 -0.10
C ASN A 58 -5.90 -3.31 -1.05
N VAL A 59 -6.76 -2.60 -1.80
CA VAL A 59 -7.67 -3.22 -2.78
C VAL A 59 -6.91 -3.97 -3.86
N LEU A 60 -5.87 -3.35 -4.43
CA LEU A 60 -5.07 -4.00 -5.46
C LEU A 60 -4.32 -5.20 -4.91
N ALA A 61 -3.71 -5.11 -3.73
CA ALA A 61 -3.00 -6.24 -3.12
C ALA A 61 -3.91 -7.48 -2.99
N GLN A 62 -5.18 -7.28 -2.62
CA GLN A 62 -6.18 -8.35 -2.55
C GLN A 62 -6.47 -9.00 -3.91
N GLU A 63 -6.52 -8.23 -5.00
CA GLU A 63 -6.67 -8.77 -6.37
C GLU A 63 -5.48 -9.62 -6.82
N PHE A 64 -4.31 -9.47 -6.17
CA PHE A 64 -3.11 -10.28 -6.40
C PHE A 64 -2.92 -11.40 -5.35
N ASP A 65 -3.94 -11.67 -4.53
CA ASP A 65 -3.89 -12.65 -3.43
C ASP A 65 -2.74 -12.37 -2.44
N LEU A 66 -2.43 -11.08 -2.25
CA LEU A 66 -1.47 -10.61 -1.26
C LEU A 66 -2.21 -10.20 0.01
N ASN A 67 -1.71 -10.66 1.16
CA ASN A 67 -2.36 -10.37 2.43
C ASN A 67 -2.15 -8.92 2.82
N VAL A 68 -3.23 -8.27 3.22
CA VAL A 68 -3.26 -6.93 3.81
C VAL A 68 -4.24 -6.96 4.98
N PRO A 69 -4.09 -6.08 5.99
CA PRO A 69 -5.08 -5.99 7.04
C PRO A 69 -6.42 -5.50 6.48
N GLU A 70 -7.55 -5.93 7.06
CA GLU A 70 -8.85 -5.33 6.75
C GLU A 70 -8.79 -3.83 7.05
N PHE A 71 -9.31 -3.00 6.14
CA PHE A 71 -9.25 -1.55 6.27
C PHE A 71 -10.63 -0.90 6.17
N ALA A 72 -10.72 0.31 6.72
CA ALA A 72 -11.89 1.15 6.71
C ALA A 72 -11.50 2.64 6.74
N LEU A 73 -12.45 3.51 6.45
CA LEU A 73 -12.36 4.92 6.78
C LEU A 73 -12.83 5.11 8.21
N VAL A 74 -12.03 5.79 9.03
CA VAL A 74 -12.32 6.03 10.44
C VAL A 74 -12.72 7.49 10.62
N LYS A 75 -13.86 7.70 11.26
CA LYS A 75 -14.37 9.02 11.61
C LYS A 75 -14.10 9.31 13.08
N PHE A 76 -13.54 10.49 13.35
CA PHE A 76 -13.39 10.99 14.71
C PHE A 76 -14.58 11.90 15.01
N GLY A 77 -15.50 11.43 15.87
CA GLY A 77 -16.62 12.22 16.35
C GLY A 77 -16.24 13.10 17.55
N ASP A 78 -17.10 14.07 17.87
CA ASP A 78 -16.87 15.04 18.95
C ASP A 78 -16.55 14.39 20.29
N ALA A 79 -17.25 13.30 20.63
CA ALA A 79 -17.00 12.56 21.87
C ALA A 79 -15.58 11.95 21.91
N PHE A 80 -15.13 11.35 20.81
CA PHE A 80 -13.78 10.81 20.72
C PHE A 80 -12.72 11.91 20.85
N ILE A 81 -12.94 13.06 20.18
CA ILE A 81 -12.01 14.20 20.22
C ILE A 81 -11.95 14.81 21.62
N HIS A 82 -13.09 14.93 22.31
CA HIS A 82 -13.17 15.44 23.67
C HIS A 82 -12.37 14.61 24.67
N ASP A 83 -12.34 13.29 24.48
CA ASP A 83 -11.65 12.35 25.37
C ASP A 83 -10.15 12.19 25.04
N LEU A 84 -9.63 12.90 24.03
CA LEU A 84 -8.21 12.83 23.68
C LEU A 84 -7.33 13.47 24.77
N PRO A 85 -6.16 12.87 25.07
CA PRO A 85 -5.14 13.53 25.87
C PRO A 85 -4.73 14.87 25.23
N GLU A 86 -4.51 15.91 26.06
CA GLU A 86 -4.21 17.29 25.61
C GLU A 86 -3.16 17.35 24.48
N ARG A 87 -2.07 16.60 24.63
CA ARG A 87 -1.00 16.53 23.62
C ARG A 87 -1.50 16.01 22.26
N GLU A 88 -2.36 15.01 22.26
CA GLU A 88 -2.86 14.38 21.04
C GLU A 88 -4.00 15.19 20.42
N ALA A 89 -4.81 15.88 21.24
CA ALA A 89 -5.76 16.89 20.79
C ALA A 89 -5.05 18.05 20.07
N LEU A 90 -3.94 18.57 20.64
CA LEU A 90 -3.12 19.59 20.00
C LEU A 90 -2.53 19.12 18.67
N ARG A 91 -2.06 17.87 18.61
CA ARG A 91 -1.55 17.27 17.37
C ARG A 91 -2.65 17.17 16.31
N LEU A 92 -3.87 16.84 16.69
CA LEU A 92 -4.99 16.71 15.76
C LEU A 92 -5.28 18.03 15.02
N ASN A 93 -4.97 19.20 15.62
CA ASN A 93 -5.12 20.51 14.97
C ASN A 93 -4.21 20.69 13.73
N GLU A 94 -3.15 19.88 13.58
CA GLU A 94 -2.27 19.89 12.39
C GLU A 94 -2.72 18.91 11.30
N ILE A 95 -3.76 18.12 11.59
CA ILE A 95 -4.30 17.08 10.74
C ILE A 95 -5.61 17.60 10.16
N PRO A 96 -5.85 17.54 8.84
CA PRO A 96 -7.11 17.96 8.25
C PRO A 96 -8.29 17.22 8.89
N ASP A 97 -9.41 17.92 9.03
CA ASP A 97 -10.67 17.30 9.43
C ASP A 97 -11.13 16.23 8.43
N GLY A 98 -12.09 15.42 8.84
CA GLY A 98 -12.69 14.38 8.00
C GLY A 98 -12.17 12.97 8.26
N LEU A 99 -12.37 12.09 7.28
CA LEU A 99 -12.10 10.66 7.43
C LEU A 99 -10.61 10.34 7.38
N LYS A 100 -10.21 9.31 8.13
CA LYS A 100 -8.83 8.83 8.23
C LYS A 100 -8.74 7.41 7.71
N PHE A 101 -7.62 7.04 7.09
CA PHE A 101 -7.38 5.64 6.80
C PHE A 101 -7.12 4.87 8.09
N GLY A 102 -7.83 3.77 8.30
CA GLY A 102 -7.59 2.85 9.40
C GLY A 102 -7.57 1.41 8.92
N SER A 103 -6.74 0.59 9.56
CA SER A 103 -6.64 -0.83 9.29
C SER A 103 -6.62 -1.63 10.59
N VAL A 104 -7.22 -2.82 10.60
CA VAL A 104 -7.23 -3.71 11.77
C VAL A 104 -5.80 -3.89 12.27
N GLU A 105 -5.61 -3.75 13.58
CA GLU A 105 -4.33 -4.06 14.21
C GLU A 105 -4.09 -5.57 14.19
N ILE A 106 -2.89 -5.98 13.76
CA ILE A 106 -2.47 -7.38 13.75
C ILE A 106 -1.62 -7.62 15.01
N PRO A 107 -2.18 -8.24 16.07
CA PRO A 107 -1.50 -8.34 17.35
C PRO A 107 -0.26 -9.21 17.23
N ASN A 108 0.84 -8.76 17.83
CA ASN A 108 2.10 -9.52 17.94
C ASN A 108 2.79 -9.89 16.61
N ALA A 109 2.35 -9.37 15.46
CA ALA A 109 3.03 -9.58 14.19
C ALA A 109 4.25 -8.65 14.08
N PRO A 110 5.50 -9.17 14.12
CA PRO A 110 6.68 -8.33 13.99
C PRO A 110 6.83 -7.80 12.56
N ILE A 111 7.54 -6.67 12.45
CA ILE A 111 8.03 -6.19 11.15
C ILE A 111 9.05 -7.20 10.61
N VAL A 112 8.94 -7.52 9.32
CA VAL A 112 9.82 -8.48 8.65
C VAL A 112 11.29 -8.03 8.71
N ASP A 113 12.15 -8.92 9.21
CA ASP A 113 13.60 -8.83 9.02
C ASP A 113 14.04 -9.89 8.02
N VAL A 114 14.23 -9.47 6.78
CA VAL A 114 14.61 -10.35 5.66
C VAL A 114 15.91 -11.13 5.91
N ARG A 115 16.84 -10.57 6.70
CA ARG A 115 18.11 -11.25 7.00
C ARG A 115 17.90 -12.39 7.97
N GLN A 116 17.06 -12.19 8.99
CA GLN A 116 16.80 -13.18 10.03
C GLN A 116 15.77 -14.21 9.62
N GLN A 117 14.80 -13.83 8.78
CA GLN A 117 13.61 -14.64 8.46
C GLN A 117 13.65 -15.26 7.06
N ARG A 118 14.82 -15.29 6.41
CA ARG A 118 14.97 -15.77 5.03
C ARG A 118 14.36 -17.16 4.79
N SER A 119 14.42 -18.07 5.75
CA SER A 119 13.86 -19.43 5.64
C SER A 119 12.34 -19.48 5.60
N LEU A 120 11.65 -18.44 6.05
CA LEU A 120 10.19 -18.33 6.03
C LEU A 120 9.66 -17.72 4.72
N LEU A 121 10.54 -17.07 3.95
CA LEU A 121 10.15 -16.37 2.73
C LEU A 121 10.09 -17.32 1.54
N LYS A 122 8.88 -17.61 1.06
CA LYS A 122 8.67 -18.48 -0.11
C LYS A 122 8.94 -17.69 -1.39
N SER A 123 9.60 -18.33 -2.37
CA SER A 123 10.02 -17.66 -3.62
C SER A 123 8.87 -17.00 -4.38
N TYR A 124 7.69 -17.63 -4.42
CA TYR A 124 6.51 -17.07 -5.10
C TYR A 124 5.97 -15.82 -4.39
N GLN A 125 6.02 -15.76 -3.05
CA GLN A 125 5.61 -14.57 -2.29
C GLN A 125 6.59 -13.43 -2.54
N ILE A 126 7.89 -13.71 -2.51
CA ILE A 126 8.94 -12.72 -2.79
C ILE A 126 8.76 -12.13 -4.20
N GLY A 127 8.62 -13.00 -5.22
CA GLY A 127 8.45 -12.59 -6.61
C GLY A 127 7.16 -11.80 -6.82
N SER A 128 6.05 -12.24 -6.22
CA SER A 128 4.75 -11.56 -6.36
C SER A 128 4.75 -10.18 -5.69
N ILE A 129 5.34 -10.03 -4.50
CA ILE A 129 5.45 -8.73 -3.83
C ILE A 129 6.36 -7.78 -4.62
N PHE A 130 7.53 -8.26 -5.08
CA PHE A 130 8.42 -7.44 -5.91
C PHE A 130 7.74 -6.97 -7.19
N ALA A 131 7.03 -7.87 -7.88
CA ALA A 131 6.32 -7.53 -9.11
C ALA A 131 5.15 -6.56 -8.85
N PHE A 132 4.42 -6.75 -7.75
CA PHE A 132 3.35 -5.86 -7.31
C PHE A 132 3.87 -4.45 -7.01
N ASP A 133 4.95 -4.33 -6.24
CA ASP A 133 5.55 -3.04 -5.91
C ASP A 133 6.17 -2.35 -7.14
N ASN A 134 6.66 -3.12 -8.13
CA ASN A 134 7.05 -2.60 -9.45
C ASN A 134 5.86 -2.17 -10.31
N LEU A 135 4.70 -2.81 -10.19
CA LEU A 135 3.48 -2.42 -10.90
C LEU A 135 2.96 -1.09 -10.37
N ILE A 136 2.89 -0.93 -9.04
CA ILE A 136 2.30 0.26 -8.41
C ILE A 136 3.33 1.36 -8.09
N TRP A 137 4.60 1.12 -8.40
CA TRP A 137 5.73 2.00 -8.11
C TRP A 137 5.81 2.38 -6.63
N ASN A 138 5.80 1.36 -5.76
CA ASN A 138 5.90 1.56 -4.32
C ASN A 138 7.31 1.99 -3.91
N LEU A 139 7.48 3.29 -3.62
CA LEU A 139 8.79 3.86 -3.31
C LEU A 139 9.29 3.55 -1.89
N ASP A 140 8.45 2.99 -1.00
CA ASP A 140 8.80 2.80 0.41
C ASP A 140 9.19 1.36 0.77
N ARG A 141 8.86 0.35 -0.06
CA ARG A 141 9.20 -1.07 0.20
C ARG A 141 10.70 -1.35 0.05
N GLY A 142 11.44 -1.08 1.12
CA GLY A 142 12.89 -1.24 1.20
C GLY A 142 13.71 -0.05 0.68
N GLY A 143 13.06 1.07 0.31
CA GLY A 143 13.66 2.26 -0.32
C GLY A 143 14.76 2.98 0.49
N ALA A 144 14.89 4.31 0.37
CA ALA A 144 15.99 5.07 0.99
C ALA A 144 16.13 4.89 2.53
N ARG A 145 15.06 4.45 3.20
CA ARG A 145 14.99 4.24 4.65
C ARG A 145 15.09 2.76 5.05
N ASN A 146 15.28 1.85 4.09
CA ASN A 146 15.32 0.40 4.29
C ASN A 146 14.13 -0.12 5.13
N LYS A 147 12.94 0.44 4.93
CA LYS A 147 11.73 0.07 5.65
C LYS A 147 11.06 -1.13 4.99
N PRO A 148 10.86 -2.25 5.70
CA PRO A 148 10.21 -3.41 5.10
C PRO A 148 8.76 -3.13 4.74
N ASN A 149 8.03 -2.40 5.60
CA ASN A 149 6.57 -2.21 5.50
C ASN A 149 5.83 -3.53 5.25
N LEU A 150 6.31 -4.59 5.90
CA LEU A 150 5.73 -5.92 5.89
C LEU A 150 5.68 -6.39 7.34
N LEU A 151 4.55 -6.94 7.74
CA LEU A 151 4.44 -7.74 8.94
C LEU A 151 4.54 -9.22 8.56
N ILE A 152 4.89 -10.05 9.53
CA ILE A 152 4.83 -11.51 9.39
C ILE A 152 3.99 -12.07 10.52
N ASP A 153 3.01 -12.90 10.15
CA ASP A 153 2.19 -13.68 11.06
C ASP A 153 2.36 -15.15 10.66
N ASP A 154 3.01 -15.93 11.53
CA ASP A 154 3.57 -17.25 11.22
C ASP A 154 4.44 -17.27 9.96
N ASP A 155 3.92 -17.78 8.84
CA ASP A 155 4.57 -17.84 7.51
C ASP A 155 3.85 -16.99 6.46
N THR A 156 2.98 -16.08 6.91
CA THR A 156 2.19 -15.18 6.07
C THR A 156 2.77 -13.76 6.12
N LEU A 157 3.15 -13.24 4.95
CA LEU A 157 3.56 -11.85 4.80
C LEU A 157 2.33 -10.97 4.62
N ILE A 158 2.22 -9.94 5.45
CA ILE A 158 1.11 -8.98 5.45
C ILE A 158 1.67 -7.61 5.02
N LEU A 159 1.18 -7.10 3.90
CA LEU A 159 1.59 -5.82 3.34
C LEU A 159 0.92 -4.69 4.09
N ILE A 160 1.72 -3.71 4.50
CA ILE A 160 1.25 -2.47 5.12
C ILE A 160 1.88 -1.27 4.44
N ASP A 161 1.36 -0.07 4.74
CA ASP A 161 1.97 1.21 4.38
C ASP A 161 2.12 1.41 2.85
N HIS A 162 0.98 1.62 2.18
CA HIS A 162 0.89 1.89 0.74
C HIS A 162 0.80 3.39 0.40
N GLU A 163 1.03 4.29 1.36
CA GLU A 163 0.88 5.75 1.15
C GLU A 163 1.82 6.35 0.06
N GLN A 164 2.88 5.64 -0.33
CA GLN A 164 3.90 6.10 -1.31
C GLN A 164 3.91 5.30 -2.63
N ILE A 165 2.74 4.85 -3.07
CA ILE A 165 2.54 4.24 -4.40
C ILE A 165 2.14 5.31 -5.44
N PHE A 166 2.13 4.96 -6.72
CA PHE A 166 1.67 5.81 -7.84
C PHE A 166 2.21 7.26 -7.81
N PRO A 167 3.52 7.49 -7.66
CA PRO A 167 4.08 8.85 -7.62
C PRO A 167 3.82 9.66 -8.90
N PHE A 168 3.56 8.97 -10.02
CA PHE A 168 3.23 9.57 -11.32
C PHE A 168 1.79 10.10 -11.43
N ALA A 169 0.95 9.91 -10.41
CA ALA A 169 -0.47 10.26 -10.43
C ALA A 169 -0.86 11.38 -9.42
N ASN A 170 0.10 12.14 -8.89
CA ASN A 170 -0.13 13.23 -7.93
C ASN A 170 -0.49 14.57 -8.62
N ASP A 171 -1.47 14.60 -9.53
CA ASP A 171 -2.18 15.83 -9.96
C ASP A 171 -1.69 16.63 -11.17
N THR A 172 -0.66 16.20 -11.90
CA THR A 172 -0.11 17.03 -13.01
C THR A 172 -0.27 16.48 -14.43
N LEU A 173 -0.64 15.22 -14.60
CA LEU A 173 -0.76 14.57 -15.91
C LEU A 173 -2.19 14.17 -16.18
N SER A 174 -2.79 14.55 -17.31
CA SER A 174 -4.05 13.93 -17.74
C SER A 174 -3.82 12.48 -18.21
N SER A 175 -4.87 11.65 -18.28
CA SER A 175 -4.75 10.30 -18.84
C SER A 175 -4.30 10.31 -20.30
N ASP A 176 -4.69 11.34 -21.06
CA ASP A 176 -4.34 11.48 -22.48
C ASP A 176 -2.85 11.85 -22.66
N ASP A 177 -2.26 12.50 -21.65
CA ASP A 177 -0.84 12.86 -21.62
C ASP A 177 0.03 11.76 -20.98
N TYR A 178 -0.59 10.73 -20.41
CA TYR A 178 0.13 9.65 -19.74
C TYR A 178 0.73 8.68 -20.77
N VAL A 179 2.06 8.60 -20.76
CA VAL A 179 2.81 7.61 -21.54
C VAL A 179 3.36 6.56 -20.58
N MET A 180 2.80 5.35 -20.63
CA MET A 180 3.35 4.23 -19.87
C MET A 180 4.81 3.99 -20.33
N PRO A 181 5.77 3.92 -19.40
CA PRO A 181 7.16 3.64 -19.76
C PRO A 181 7.30 2.31 -20.51
N SER A 182 8.22 2.28 -21.47
CA SER A 182 8.58 1.01 -22.11
C SER A 182 9.18 0.05 -21.08
N PHE A 183 8.99 -1.24 -21.31
CA PHE A 183 9.56 -2.30 -20.49
C PHE A 183 11.04 -2.53 -20.85
N GLU A 184 11.81 -1.46 -20.69
CA GLU A 184 13.23 -1.38 -20.98
C GLU A 184 13.93 -0.70 -19.80
N ARG A 185 15.12 -1.21 -19.42
CA ARG A 185 15.85 -0.69 -18.25
C ARG A 185 16.15 0.81 -18.35
N SER A 186 16.40 1.33 -19.54
CA SER A 186 16.68 2.76 -19.78
C SER A 186 15.47 3.68 -19.63
N ALA A 187 14.25 3.13 -19.71
CA ALA A 187 13.01 3.89 -19.60
C ALA A 187 12.28 3.63 -18.27
N TRP A 188 12.72 2.64 -17.48
CA TRP A 188 12.06 2.28 -16.24
C TRP A 188 12.53 3.13 -15.06
N PHE A 189 11.68 4.07 -14.63
CA PHE A 189 12.02 5.05 -13.61
C PHE A 189 11.83 4.56 -12.17
N TYR A 190 11.13 3.44 -11.96
CA TYR A 190 10.97 2.88 -10.62
C TYR A 190 12.31 2.32 -10.11
N PRO A 191 12.79 2.72 -8.91
CA PRO A 191 14.10 2.31 -8.39
C PRO A 191 14.08 0.88 -7.82
N TYR A 192 13.81 -0.10 -8.68
CA TYR A 192 13.63 -1.51 -8.32
C TYR A 192 14.81 -2.12 -7.54
N TYR A 193 16.03 -1.64 -7.76
CA TYR A 193 17.25 -2.12 -7.10
C TYR A 193 17.28 -1.78 -5.60
N ASN A 194 16.51 -0.78 -5.16
CA ASN A 194 16.32 -0.47 -3.75
C ASN A 194 15.22 -1.31 -3.11
N HIS A 195 14.51 -2.15 -3.86
CA HIS A 195 13.43 -2.94 -3.30
C HIS A 195 13.96 -3.97 -2.29
N LEU A 196 13.23 -4.15 -1.18
CA LEU A 196 13.58 -5.05 -0.08
C LEU A 196 14.04 -6.44 -0.53
N PHE A 197 13.31 -7.03 -1.49
CA PHE A 197 13.59 -8.36 -2.01
C PHE A 197 14.50 -8.44 -3.24
N TYR A 198 14.92 -7.31 -3.81
CA TYR A 198 15.81 -7.33 -4.98
C TYR A 198 17.09 -8.16 -4.73
N PRO A 199 17.82 -8.02 -3.58
CA PRO A 199 19.02 -8.80 -3.33
C PRO A 199 18.80 -10.31 -3.17
N LEU A 200 17.56 -10.74 -2.87
CA LEU A 200 17.21 -12.16 -2.80
C LEU A 200 16.94 -12.71 -4.20
N LEU A 201 16.14 -11.99 -4.99
CA LEU A 201 15.77 -12.36 -6.36
C LEU A 201 17.00 -12.39 -7.28
N GLU A 202 17.88 -11.39 -7.18
CA GLU A 202 19.12 -11.30 -7.97
C GLU A 202 20.04 -12.51 -7.74
N ARG A 203 20.03 -13.08 -6.54
CA ARG A 203 20.87 -14.23 -6.15
C ARG A 203 20.20 -15.58 -6.35
N MET A 204 18.95 -15.62 -6.82
CA MET A 204 18.27 -16.89 -7.11
C MET A 204 18.98 -17.63 -8.26
N PRO A 205 18.96 -18.98 -8.26
CA PRO A 205 19.36 -19.76 -9.42
C PRO A 205 18.60 -19.33 -10.68
N ALA A 206 19.26 -19.40 -11.84
CA ALA A 206 18.65 -19.00 -13.11
C ALA A 206 17.33 -19.77 -13.42
N ALA A 207 17.26 -21.04 -13.02
CA ALA A 207 16.05 -21.85 -13.15
C ALA A 207 14.88 -21.27 -12.33
N ASP A 208 15.14 -20.78 -11.13
CA ASP A 208 14.11 -20.23 -10.23
C ASP A 208 13.69 -18.81 -10.69
N LYS A 209 14.62 -18.01 -11.22
CA LYS A 209 14.32 -16.67 -11.77
C LYS A 209 13.33 -16.73 -12.93
N ALA A 210 13.37 -17.80 -13.74
CA ALA A 210 12.47 -17.96 -14.88
C ALA A 210 10.99 -18.07 -14.45
N GLY A 211 10.73 -18.73 -13.32
CA GLY A 211 9.39 -18.92 -12.76
C GLY A 211 8.99 -17.91 -11.68
N ALA A 212 9.88 -16.97 -11.30
CA ALA A 212 9.68 -16.11 -10.14
C ALA A 212 8.41 -15.24 -10.17
N PHE A 213 7.88 -14.96 -11.37
CA PHE A 213 6.75 -14.06 -11.57
C PHE A 213 5.52 -14.74 -12.18
N GLU A 214 5.49 -16.08 -12.31
CA GLU A 214 4.37 -16.79 -12.95
C GLU A 214 3.04 -16.57 -12.21
N THR A 215 3.04 -16.69 -10.88
CA THR A 215 1.85 -16.44 -10.05
C THR A 215 1.33 -15.02 -10.22
N PHE A 216 2.23 -14.03 -10.17
CA PHE A 216 1.86 -12.63 -10.38
C PHE A 216 1.34 -12.37 -11.79
N GLN A 217 1.97 -12.96 -12.82
CA GLN A 217 1.53 -12.81 -14.20
C GLN A 217 0.10 -13.31 -14.36
N TYR A 218 -0.22 -14.48 -13.80
CA TYR A 218 -1.57 -15.03 -13.80
C TYR A 218 -2.59 -14.05 -13.21
N PHE A 219 -2.29 -13.47 -12.04
CA PHE A 219 -3.16 -12.46 -11.44
C PHE A 219 -3.27 -11.19 -12.29
N LEU A 220 -2.17 -10.68 -12.86
CA LEU A 220 -2.20 -9.49 -13.70
C LEU A 220 -3.05 -9.71 -14.97
N GLU A 221 -2.91 -10.85 -15.63
CA GLU A 221 -3.71 -11.25 -16.79
C GLU A 221 -5.21 -11.31 -16.48
N ASN A 222 -5.57 -11.64 -15.23
CA ASN A 222 -6.95 -11.77 -14.76
C ASN A 222 -7.45 -10.59 -13.91
N LEU A 223 -6.60 -9.62 -13.59
CA LEU A 223 -6.90 -8.43 -12.78
C LEU A 223 -8.19 -7.74 -13.25
N SER A 224 -9.12 -7.57 -12.33
CA SER A 224 -10.32 -6.74 -12.51
C SER A 224 -10.09 -5.39 -11.88
N LEU A 225 -10.38 -4.30 -12.60
CA LEU A 225 -10.29 -2.95 -12.03
C LEU A 225 -11.60 -2.52 -11.36
N ASN A 226 -12.64 -3.36 -11.34
CA ASN A 226 -13.94 -3.00 -10.78
C ASN A 226 -13.88 -2.69 -9.28
N ALA A 227 -13.11 -3.46 -8.50
CA ALA A 227 -12.94 -3.21 -7.07
C ALA A 227 -12.23 -1.88 -6.81
N LEU A 228 -11.25 -1.55 -7.66
CA LEU A 228 -10.53 -0.28 -7.59
C LEU A 228 -11.43 0.90 -8.01
N ASP A 229 -12.23 0.75 -9.08
CA ASP A 229 -13.20 1.74 -9.54
C ASP A 229 -14.28 2.01 -8.46
N ALA A 230 -14.73 0.96 -7.78
CA ALA A 230 -15.64 1.08 -6.63
C ALA A 230 -14.99 1.82 -5.47
N ALA A 231 -13.74 1.50 -5.12
CA ALA A 231 -13.00 2.20 -4.06
C ALA A 231 -12.80 3.70 -4.38
N ALA A 232 -12.47 4.04 -5.63
CA ALA A 232 -12.35 5.44 -6.07
C ALA A 232 -13.68 6.19 -5.96
N SER A 233 -14.78 5.54 -6.32
CA SER A 233 -16.14 6.09 -6.20
C SER A 233 -16.51 6.32 -4.72
N ASP A 234 -16.25 5.35 -3.85
CA ASP A 234 -16.52 5.44 -2.41
C ASP A 234 -15.72 6.57 -1.76
N LEU A 235 -14.43 6.70 -2.08
CA LEU A 235 -13.57 7.77 -1.56
C LEU A 235 -14.05 9.15 -2.01
N THR A 236 -14.41 9.29 -3.29
CA THR A 236 -14.95 10.54 -3.84
C THR A 236 -16.26 10.92 -3.17
N TYR A 237 -17.18 9.96 -3.00
CA TYR A 237 -18.44 10.17 -2.28
C TYR A 237 -18.21 10.60 -0.83
N ALA A 238 -17.14 10.08 -0.21
CA ALA A 238 -16.74 10.43 1.14
C ALA A 238 -15.95 11.75 1.24
N GLY A 239 -15.77 12.49 0.13
CA GLY A 239 -15.08 13.77 0.09
C GLY A 239 -13.55 13.66 0.18
N ILE A 240 -12.97 12.49 -0.11
CA ILE A 240 -11.52 12.27 -0.12
C ILE A 240 -10.99 12.48 -1.54
N GLU A 241 -9.97 13.33 -1.67
CA GLU A 241 -9.24 13.49 -2.93
C GLU A 241 -8.48 12.21 -3.29
N ILE A 242 -8.60 11.80 -4.56
CA ILE A 242 -8.06 10.52 -5.06
C ILE A 242 -6.88 10.70 -6.04
N GLY A 243 -6.38 11.93 -6.18
CA GLY A 243 -5.39 12.32 -7.17
C GLY A 243 -5.83 12.01 -8.60
N ASN A 244 -4.87 11.75 -9.49
CA ASN A 244 -5.18 11.38 -10.87
C ASN A 244 -5.48 9.88 -11.03
N TYR A 245 -6.66 9.49 -10.58
CA TYR A 245 -7.12 8.11 -10.67
C TYR A 245 -7.19 7.59 -12.12
N ALA A 246 -7.52 8.46 -13.09
CA ALA A 246 -7.58 8.07 -14.49
C ALA A 246 -6.21 7.59 -15.01
N VAL A 247 -5.13 8.27 -14.64
CA VAL A 247 -3.75 7.86 -14.96
C VAL A 247 -3.38 6.53 -14.29
N ILE A 248 -3.76 6.31 -13.03
CA ILE A 248 -3.53 5.03 -12.33
C ILE A 248 -4.24 3.90 -13.10
N ARG A 249 -5.51 4.10 -13.43
CA ARG A 249 -6.35 3.13 -14.12
C ARG A 249 -5.81 2.81 -15.51
N GLU A 250 -5.33 3.81 -16.24
CA GLU A 250 -4.73 3.65 -17.56
C GLU A 250 -3.40 2.88 -17.49
N HIS A 251 -2.51 3.22 -16.56
CA HIS A 251 -1.26 2.48 -16.30
C HIS A 251 -1.51 1.00 -16.03
N LEU A 252 -2.46 0.69 -15.14
CA LEU A 252 -2.82 -0.69 -14.82
C LEU A 252 -3.42 -1.42 -16.03
N SER A 253 -4.28 -0.75 -16.81
CA SER A 253 -4.90 -1.31 -18.02
C SER A 253 -3.86 -1.63 -19.10
N GLN A 254 -2.95 -0.71 -19.38
CA GLN A 254 -1.88 -0.90 -20.36
C GLN A 254 -0.88 -1.98 -19.91
N THR A 255 -0.52 -2.00 -18.61
CA THR A 255 0.38 -3.01 -18.06
C THR A 255 -0.26 -4.40 -18.10
N LYS A 256 -1.55 -4.50 -17.73
CA LYS A 256 -2.35 -5.72 -17.84
C LYS A 256 -2.41 -6.26 -19.26
N ALA A 257 -2.68 -5.41 -20.26
CA ALA A 257 -2.72 -5.81 -21.67
C ALA A 257 -1.38 -6.37 -22.18
N ARG A 258 -0.29 -6.11 -21.44
CA ARG A 258 1.08 -6.54 -21.75
C ARG A 258 1.69 -7.35 -20.61
N ALA A 259 0.88 -8.06 -19.82
CA ALA A 259 1.31 -8.74 -18.59
C ALA A 259 2.54 -9.64 -18.77
N GLY A 260 2.54 -10.49 -19.80
CA GLY A 260 3.70 -11.35 -20.10
C GLY A 260 4.95 -10.58 -20.51
N ALA A 261 4.81 -9.44 -21.19
CA ALA A 261 5.96 -8.58 -21.51
C ALA A 261 6.49 -7.87 -20.25
N PHE A 262 5.60 -7.43 -19.36
CA PHE A 262 5.96 -6.85 -18.07
C PHE A 262 6.74 -7.84 -17.22
N CYS A 263 6.24 -9.08 -17.06
CA CYS A 263 6.90 -10.10 -16.23
C CYS A 263 8.24 -10.55 -16.83
N LYS A 264 8.34 -10.70 -18.15
CA LYS A 264 9.62 -10.94 -18.83
C LYS A 264 10.61 -9.82 -18.54
N PHE A 265 10.17 -8.57 -18.57
CA PHE A 265 11.00 -7.44 -18.22
C PHE A 265 11.46 -7.49 -16.76
N LEU A 266 10.58 -7.81 -15.80
CA LEU A 266 10.97 -8.01 -14.40
C LEU A 266 12.03 -9.12 -14.26
N THR A 267 11.93 -10.22 -15.01
CA THR A 267 12.97 -11.26 -15.05
C THR A 267 14.30 -10.68 -15.54
N THR A 268 14.28 -9.79 -16.54
CA THR A 268 15.51 -9.10 -16.94
C THR A 268 16.05 -8.19 -15.85
N LEU A 269 15.24 -7.60 -14.96
CA LEU A 269 15.74 -6.74 -13.89
C LEU A 269 16.54 -7.50 -12.84
N ILE A 270 16.15 -8.73 -12.56
CA ILE A 270 16.79 -9.59 -11.56
C ILE A 270 17.83 -10.54 -12.17
N ALA A 271 18.03 -10.51 -13.49
CA ALA A 271 18.96 -11.37 -14.22
C ALA A 271 20.41 -11.12 -13.83
#